data_AF-A0A377ZKQ8-F1
#
_entry.id   AF-A0A377ZKQ8-F1
#
_cell.length_a   1.000
_cell.length_b   1.000
_cell.length_c   1.000
_cell.angle_alpha   90.00
_cell.angle_beta   90.00
_cell.angle_gamma   90.00
#
_symmetry.space_group_name_H-M   'P 1'
#
loop_
_entity.id
_entity.type
_entity.pdbx_description
1 polymer ?
#
loop_
_entity_poly.entity_id
_entity_poly.type
_entity_poly.pdbx_seq_one_letter_code
_entity_poly.pdbx_strand_id
1 'polypeptide(L)'
;MQIVGRKGAVSDVREDEHPRPETTLEQLAKLKAPFRQGGVITAGNASGVNDGAAALIIASEQQAAIQGLTPRARIVAMATAGVEPRLMGLGPVPAVA
;
A
#
# COMPACT_ATOMS: atom_id res chain seq x y z
N MET A 1 4.79 11.47 12.37
CA MET A 1 4.05 10.88 13.53
C MET A 1 5.01 10.85 14.70
N GLN A 2 4.60 11.33 15.88
CA GLN A 2 5.47 11.30 17.06
C GLN A 2 5.25 10.03 17.87
N ILE A 3 6.34 9.38 18.24
CA ILE A 3 6.35 8.19 19.10
C ILE A 3 7.12 8.55 20.37
N VAL A 4 6.48 8.36 21.52
CA VAL A 4 7.11 8.56 22.83
C VAL A 4 7.62 7.23 23.36
N GLY A 5 8.94 7.10 23.44
CA GLY A 5 9.62 5.93 23.97
C GLY A 5 9.51 5.81 25.49
N ARG A 6 9.85 4.62 26.01
CA ARG A 6 9.72 4.27 27.44
C ARG A 6 10.41 5.24 28.42
N LYS A 7 11.46 5.94 27.99
CA LYS A 7 12.22 6.92 28.80
C LYS A 7 11.86 8.38 28.49
N GLY A 8 10.74 8.63 27.82
CA GLY A 8 10.29 9.97 27.43
C GLY A 8 10.98 10.55 26.20
N ALA A 9 11.89 9.81 25.55
CA ALA A 9 12.47 10.22 24.28
C ALA A 9 11.37 10.25 23.21
N VAL A 10 11.28 11.35 22.46
CA VAL A 10 10.30 11.51 21.38
C VAL A 10 11.01 11.36 20.04
N SER A 11 10.52 10.46 19.20
CA SER A 11 10.99 10.26 17.83
C SER A 11 9.91 10.67 16.84
N ASP A 12 10.31 11.32 15.74
CA ASP A 12 9.39 11.68 14.65
C ASP A 12 9.60 10.71 13.47
N VAL A 13 8.51 10.10 13.02
CA VAL A 13 8.47 9.22 11.85
C VAL A 13 7.80 9.99 10.71
N ARG A 14 8.56 10.34 9.68
CA ARG A 14 8.09 11.15 8.54
C ARG A 14 8.26 10.49 7.17
N GLU A 15 9.07 9.44 7.11
CA GLU A 15 9.44 8.74 5.90
C GLU A 15 9.04 7.28 6.01
N ASP A 16 8.68 6.67 4.87
CA ASP A 16 8.42 5.24 4.82
C ASP A 16 9.72 4.46 5.06
N GLU A 17 9.68 3.50 5.98
CA GLU A 17 10.85 2.68 6.33
C GLU A 17 11.13 1.59 5.29
N HIS A 18 10.10 1.13 4.58
CA HIS A 18 10.20 -0.05 3.72
C HIS A 18 11.05 0.13 2.44
N PRO A 19 11.01 1.28 1.73
CA PRO A 19 11.86 1.51 0.57
C PRO A 19 13.35 1.40 0.90
N ARG A 20 14.08 0.66 0.07
CA ARG A 20 15.54 0.45 0.17
C ARG A 20 16.24 0.99 -1.08
N PRO A 21 16.64 2.27 -1.11
CA PRO A 21 17.19 2.93 -2.29
C PRO A 21 18.46 2.26 -2.85
N GLU A 22 19.18 1.53 -2.02
CA GLU A 22 20.40 0.79 -2.34
C GLU A 22 20.16 -0.57 -3.01
N THR A 23 18.90 -0.96 -3.21
CA THR A 23 18.52 -2.24 -3.82
C THR A 23 19.04 -2.34 -5.25
N THR A 24 19.75 -3.43 -5.57
CA THR A 24 20.22 -3.71 -6.94
C THR A 24 19.70 -5.04 -7.49
N LEU A 25 19.71 -5.19 -8.81
CA LEU A 25 19.31 -6.44 -9.47
C LEU A 25 20.20 -7.62 -9.04
N GLU A 26 21.50 -7.40 -8.84
CA GLU A 26 22.44 -8.42 -8.39
C GLU A 26 22.15 -8.91 -6.97
N GLN A 27 21.64 -8.03 -6.11
CA GLN A 27 21.18 -8.41 -4.78
C GLN A 27 19.88 -9.21 -4.85
N LEU A 28 18.91 -8.74 -5.64
CA LEU A 28 17.62 -9.40 -5.82
C LEU A 28 17.77 -10.80 -6.42
N ALA A 29 18.67 -10.98 -7.39
CA ALA A 29 18.93 -12.28 -8.03
C ALA A 29 19.49 -13.35 -7.08
N LYS A 30 20.07 -12.95 -5.94
CA LYS A 30 20.60 -13.86 -4.92
C LYS A 30 19.54 -14.33 -3.91
N LEU A 31 18.35 -13.73 -3.93
CA LEU A 31 17.30 -14.05 -2.96
C LEU A 31 16.68 -15.42 -3.25
N LYS A 32 16.44 -16.18 -2.18
CA LYS A 32 15.80 -17.50 -2.28
C LYS A 32 14.28 -17.34 -2.44
N ALA A 33 13.66 -18.26 -3.18
CA ALA A 33 12.21 -18.37 -3.27
C ALA A 33 11.69 -19.38 -2.22
N PRO A 34 11.09 -18.92 -1.10
CA PRO A 34 10.79 -19.79 0.05
C PRO A 34 9.54 -20.66 -0.17
N PHE A 35 8.63 -20.26 -1.07
CA PHE A 35 7.31 -20.89 -1.19
C PHE A 35 7.30 -22.16 -2.03
N ARG A 36 8.23 -22.29 -2.99
CA ARG A 36 8.28 -23.42 -3.92
C ARG A 36 9.69 -23.58 -4.48
N GLN A 37 10.15 -24.82 -4.60
CA GLN A 37 11.41 -25.13 -5.30
C GLN A 37 11.32 -24.69 -6.77
N GLY A 38 12.32 -23.91 -7.21
CA GLY A 38 12.32 -23.30 -8.55
C GLY A 38 11.27 -22.18 -8.72
N GLY A 39 10.71 -21.66 -7.62
CA GLY A 39 9.80 -20.52 -7.65
C GLY A 39 10.51 -19.21 -8.02
N VAL A 40 9.72 -18.22 -8.44
CA VAL A 40 10.21 -16.88 -8.85
C VAL A 40 9.86 -15.78 -7.85
N ILE A 41 9.05 -16.09 -6.83
CA ILE A 41 8.63 -15.14 -5.79
C ILE A 41 9.64 -15.18 -4.65
N THR A 42 10.21 -14.02 -4.32
CA THR A 42 11.22 -13.82 -3.28
C THR A 42 10.81 -12.70 -2.35
N ALA A 43 11.51 -12.51 -1.24
CA ALA A 43 11.27 -11.39 -0.32
C ALA A 43 11.50 -10.00 -0.95
N GLY A 44 12.23 -9.93 -2.07
CA GLY A 44 12.53 -8.66 -2.74
C GLY A 44 11.53 -8.26 -3.83
N ASN A 45 10.61 -9.15 -4.21
CA ASN A 45 9.58 -8.87 -5.23
C ASN A 45 8.14 -9.09 -4.72
N ALA A 46 7.98 -9.31 -3.42
CA ALA A 46 6.71 -9.37 -2.73
C ALA A 46 6.64 -8.24 -1.71
N SER A 47 5.43 -7.74 -1.43
CA SER A 47 5.21 -6.78 -0.36
C SER A 47 5.59 -7.38 1.00
N GLY A 48 6.24 -6.57 1.84
CA GLY A 48 6.59 -6.96 3.20
C GLY A 48 5.41 -6.93 4.17
N VAL A 49 5.72 -7.13 5.45
CA VAL A 49 4.81 -6.84 6.56
C VAL A 49 5.03 -5.40 6.99
N ASN A 50 3.97 -4.62 7.10
CA ASN A 50 4.03 -3.18 7.37
C ASN A 50 2.97 -2.77 8.39
N ASP A 51 3.30 -1.79 9.22
CA ASP A 51 2.37 -1.13 10.14
C ASP A 51 2.06 0.28 9.62
N GLY A 52 0.77 0.62 9.52
CA GLY A 52 0.35 1.92 9.03
C GLY A 52 -1.16 2.14 9.08
N ALA A 53 -1.58 3.39 8.91
CA ALA A 53 -2.97 3.79 8.83
C ALA A 53 -3.14 4.92 7.80
N ALA A 54 -4.30 4.96 7.16
CA ALA A 54 -4.69 6.03 6.24
C ALA A 54 -6.14 6.47 6.53
N ALA A 55 -6.45 7.73 6.25
CA ALA A 55 -7.79 8.30 6.43
C ALA A 55 -8.14 9.21 5.25
N LEU A 56 -9.42 9.19 4.86
CA LEU A 56 -9.99 10.06 3.84
C LEU A 56 -11.22 10.76 4.42
N ILE A 57 -11.37 12.05 4.12
CA ILE A 57 -12.62 12.78 4.36
C ILE A 57 -13.38 12.80 3.04
N ILE A 58 -14.56 12.19 3.03
CA ILE A 58 -15.43 12.12 1.85
C ILE A 58 -16.69 12.92 2.16
N ALA A 59 -17.09 13.79 1.24
CA ALA A 59 -18.30 14.59 1.33
C ALA A 59 -19.01 14.60 -0.02
N SER A 60 -20.32 14.87 0.00
CA SER A 60 -21.04 15.21 -1.22
C SER A 60 -20.53 16.54 -1.79
N GLU A 61 -20.65 16.72 -3.09
CA GLU A 61 -20.28 17.97 -3.76
C GLU A 61 -21.05 19.17 -3.19
N GLN A 62 -22.34 18.99 -2.92
CA GLN A 62 -23.17 20.02 -2.29
C GLN A 62 -22.63 20.43 -0.91
N GLN A 63 -22.29 19.45 -0.06
CA GLN A 63 -21.78 19.75 1.28
C GLN A 63 -20.41 20.42 1.22
N ALA A 64 -19.54 19.98 0.30
CA ALA A 64 -18.25 20.63 0.07
C ALA A 64 -18.44 22.11 -0.33
N ALA A 65 -19.41 22.40 -1.22
CA ALA A 65 -19.73 23.76 -1.65
C ALA A 65 -20.28 24.64 -0.50
N ILE A 66 -21.24 24.13 0.29
CA ILE A 66 -21.80 24.84 1.46
C ILE A 66 -20.69 25.19 2.47
N GLN A 67 -19.73 24.29 2.65
CA GLN A 67 -18.61 24.46 3.58
C GLN A 67 -17.43 25.24 2.97
N GLY A 68 -17.52 25.69 1.72
CA GLY A 68 -16.44 26.41 1.04
C GLY A 68 -15.16 25.57 0.84
N LEU A 69 -15.27 24.25 0.80
CA LEU A 69 -14.15 23.33 0.65
C LEU A 69 -13.81 23.13 -0.83
N THR A 70 -12.51 23.08 -1.16
CA THR A 70 -12.02 22.69 -2.49
C THR A 70 -11.73 21.18 -2.52
N PRO A 71 -12.48 20.36 -3.27
CA PRO A 71 -12.22 18.93 -3.37
C PRO A 71 -10.85 18.64 -4.02
N ARG A 72 -10.10 17.67 -3.47
CA ARG A 72 -8.82 17.22 -4.07
C ARG A 72 -9.01 16.23 -5.23
N ALA A 73 -10.10 15.48 -5.22
CA ALA A 73 -10.46 14.49 -6.22
C ALA A 73 -11.97 14.22 -6.16
N ARG A 74 -12.50 13.51 -7.15
CA ARG A 74 -13.89 13.03 -7.21
C ARG A 74 -13.91 11.53 -7.48
N ILE A 75 -14.77 10.80 -6.76
CA ILE A 75 -15.04 9.39 -7.05
C ILE A 75 -15.99 9.34 -8.24
N VAL A 76 -15.53 8.83 -9.38
CA VAL A 76 -16.30 8.80 -10.64
C VAL A 76 -17.08 7.50 -10.80
N ALA A 77 -16.45 6.37 -10.45
CA ALA A 77 -17.02 5.03 -10.50
C ALA A 77 -16.33 4.13 -9.47
N MET A 78 -17.02 3.07 -9.06
CA MET A 78 -16.48 1.99 -8.23
C MET A 78 -17.05 0.67 -8.75
N ALA A 79 -16.21 -0.35 -8.84
CA ALA A 79 -16.61 -1.69 -9.25
C ALA A 79 -15.92 -2.74 -8.37
N THR A 80 -16.55 -3.90 -8.21
CA THR A 80 -16.01 -5.05 -7.49
C THR A 80 -16.19 -6.30 -8.35
N ALA A 81 -15.22 -7.20 -8.30
CA ALA A 81 -15.26 -8.46 -9.04
C ALA A 81 -14.59 -9.57 -8.23
N GLY A 82 -15.07 -10.81 -8.40
CA GLY A 82 -14.52 -12.00 -7.77
C GLY A 82 -13.71 -12.83 -8.78
N VAL A 83 -12.69 -13.53 -8.27
CA VAL A 83 -11.93 -14.54 -9.00
C VAL A 83 -11.70 -15.75 -8.10
N GLU A 84 -11.31 -16.87 -8.70
CA GLU A 84 -10.90 -18.06 -7.96
C GLU A 84 -9.78 -17.74 -6.95
N PRO A 85 -9.85 -18.24 -5.70
CA PRO A 85 -8.85 -17.92 -4.66
C PRO A 85 -7.41 -18.24 -5.08
N ARG A 86 -7.21 -19.29 -5.90
CA ARG A 86 -5.89 -19.67 -6.42
C ARG A 86 -5.30 -18.68 -7.41
N LEU A 87 -6.13 -17.77 -7.95
CA LEU A 87 -5.79 -16.76 -8.96
C LEU A 87 -6.02 -15.33 -8.46
N MET A 88 -6.14 -15.12 -7.14
CA MET A 88 -6.48 -13.84 -6.51
C MET A 88 -5.72 -12.63 -7.09
N GLY A 89 -4.45 -12.78 -7.47
CA GLY A 89 -3.64 -11.70 -8.06
C GLY A 89 -4.20 -11.11 -9.37
N LEU A 90 -5.13 -11.80 -10.04
CA LEU A 90 -5.82 -11.32 -11.24
C LEU A 90 -7.07 -10.48 -10.95
N GLY A 91 -7.49 -10.37 -9.69
CA GLY A 91 -8.69 -9.63 -9.27
C GLY A 91 -8.82 -8.21 -9.84
N PRO A 92 -7.73 -7.43 -10.00
CA PRO A 92 -7.81 -6.11 -10.62
C PRO A 92 -8.31 -6.10 -12.07
N VAL A 93 -8.08 -7.17 -12.86
CA VAL A 93 -8.45 -7.22 -14.29
C VAL A 93 -9.97 -7.10 -14.51
N PRO A 94 -10.83 -7.96 -13.91
CA PRO A 94 -12.27 -7.81 -14.06
C PRO A 94 -12.86 -6.64 -13.25
N ALA A 95 -12.13 -6.08 -12.28
CA ALA A 95 -12.59 -4.92 -11.50
C ALA A 95 -12.50 -3.60 -12.26
N VAL A 96 -11.82 -3.56 -13.41
CA VAL A 96 -11.67 -2.38 -14.29
C VAL A 96 -12.28 -2.58 -15.68
N ALA A 97 -12.90 -3.74 -15.93
CA ALA A 97 -13.53 -4.07 -17.20
C ALA A 97 -14.86 -3.32 -17.42
#